data_AF-A0A965Y4G0-F1
#
_entry.id   AF-A0A965Y4G0-F1
#
_cell.length_a   1.000
_cell.length_b   1.000
_cell.length_c   1.000
_cell.angle_alpha   90.00
_cell.angle_beta   90.00
_cell.angle_gamma   90.00
#
_symmetry.space_group_name_H-M   'P 1'
#
loop_
_entity.id
_entity.type
_entity.pdbx_description
1 polymer ?
#
loop_
_entity_poly.entity_id
_entity_poly.type
_entity_poly.pdbx_seq_one_letter_code
_entity_poly.pdbx_strand_id
1 'polypeptide(L)'
;MGDRKIPDIPFSLRKKIGLAIRRFRMISPNDRILIGLSGGKDSLLLALAMAGLRRRSPVPFSLEACCVDITGGETDTAPLETFCAGLDIPFSVRKHPILGIIEVRKERSPCSLCAN
;
A
#
# COMPACT_ATOMS: atom_id res chain seq x y z
N MET A 1 1.84 25.53 -2.63
CA MET A 1 1.77 24.05 -2.52
C MET A 1 2.98 23.49 -3.24
N GLY A 2 4.08 23.24 -2.51
CA GLY A 2 5.38 22.96 -3.10
C GLY A 2 5.41 21.65 -3.88
N ASP A 3 5.95 21.71 -5.09
CA ASP A 3 6.12 20.64 -6.05
C ASP A 3 7.09 19.56 -5.50
N ARG A 4 6.65 18.76 -4.52
CA ARG A 4 7.45 17.63 -4.02
C ARG A 4 7.52 16.58 -5.12
N LYS A 5 8.64 16.53 -5.83
CA LYS A 5 8.93 15.46 -6.78
C LYS A 5 8.88 14.13 -6.04
N ILE A 6 7.94 13.27 -6.43
CA ILE A 6 7.93 11.87 -6.04
C ILE A 6 9.31 11.29 -6.40
N PRO A 7 10.02 10.66 -5.45
CA PRO A 7 11.31 10.03 -5.73
C PRO A 7 11.18 9.05 -6.90
N ASP A 8 12.04 9.15 -7.91
CA ASP A 8 12.02 8.18 -9.01
C ASP A 8 12.75 6.91 -8.61
N ILE A 9 12.19 5.77 -8.99
CA ILE A 9 12.82 4.47 -8.83
C ILE A 9 13.69 4.13 -10.05
N PRO A 10 14.73 3.29 -9.89
CA PRO A 10 15.64 2.94 -10.99
C PRO A 10 14.90 2.46 -12.23
N PHE A 11 15.38 2.86 -13.41
CA PHE A 11 14.77 2.51 -14.70
C PHE A 11 14.59 0.99 -14.88
N SER A 12 15.59 0.20 -14.46
CA SER A 12 15.55 -1.26 -14.51
C SER A 12 14.37 -1.84 -13.73
N LEU A 13 14.06 -1.25 -12.56
CA LEU A 13 12.93 -1.65 -11.73
C LEU A 13 11.61 -1.22 -12.36
N ARG A 14 11.50 0.04 -12.83
CA ARG A 14 10.30 0.54 -13.54
C ARG A 14 9.93 -0.33 -14.73
N LYS A 15 10.92 -0.73 -15.52
CA LYS A 15 10.74 -1.60 -16.68
C LYS A 15 10.17 -2.96 -16.28
N LYS A 16 10.71 -3.59 -15.23
CA LYS A 16 10.21 -4.90 -14.73
C LYS A 16 8.77 -4.81 -14.24
N ILE A 17 8.43 -3.75 -13.49
CA ILE A 17 7.07 -3.52 -12.98
C ILE A 17 6.08 -3.34 -14.14
N GLY A 18 6.38 -2.47 -15.10
CA GLY A 18 5.50 -2.25 -16.26
C GLY A 18 5.34 -3.52 -17.12
N LEU A 19 6.39 -4.31 -17.29
CA LEU A 19 6.32 -5.60 -17.98
C LEU A 19 5.41 -6.59 -17.26
N ALA A 20 5.49 -6.69 -15.92
CA ALA A 20 4.61 -7.57 -15.15
C ALA A 20 3.14 -7.15 -15.28
N ILE A 21 2.85 -5.86 -15.08
CA ILE A 21 1.49 -5.31 -15.20
C ILE A 21 0.89 -5.62 -16.57
N ARG A 22 1.66 -5.40 -17.66
CA ARG A 22 1.22 -5.71 -19.02
C ARG A 22 1.03 -7.21 -19.25
N ARG A 23 2.01 -8.02 -18.82
CA ARG A 23 2.01 -9.48 -19.04
C ARG A 23 0.81 -10.15 -18.39
N PHE A 24 0.46 -9.73 -17.18
CA PHE A 24 -0.63 -10.31 -16.40
C PHE A 24 -1.93 -9.51 -16.47
N ARG A 25 -1.98 -8.45 -17.30
CA ARG A 25 -3.15 -7.58 -17.46
C ARG A 25 -3.70 -7.09 -16.11
N MET A 26 -2.81 -6.65 -15.22
CA MET A 26 -3.16 -6.36 -13.82
C MET A 26 -3.97 -5.06 -13.64
N ILE A 27 -3.93 -4.16 -14.63
CA ILE A 27 -4.57 -2.84 -14.56
C ILE A 27 -5.33 -2.60 -15.85
N SER A 28 -6.60 -2.24 -15.72
CA SER A 28 -7.52 -1.81 -16.77
C SER A 28 -7.86 -0.32 -16.64
N PRO A 29 -8.36 0.31 -17.72
CA PRO A 29 -8.80 1.70 -17.65
C PRO A 29 -9.85 1.92 -16.56
N ASN A 30 -9.64 2.96 -15.76
CA ASN A 30 -10.50 3.41 -14.66
C ASN A 30 -10.51 2.50 -13.42
N ASP A 31 -9.56 1.58 -13.30
CA ASP A 31 -9.40 0.80 -12.07
C ASP A 31 -9.17 1.71 -10.85
N ARG A 32 -9.79 1.33 -9.73
CA ARG A 32 -9.51 1.86 -8.40
C ARG A 32 -8.68 0.84 -7.64
N ILE A 33 -7.38 1.10 -7.50
CA ILE A 33 -6.44 0.14 -6.93
C ILE A 33 -6.21 0.50 -5.46
N LEU A 34 -6.55 -0.42 -4.56
CA LEU A 34 -6.23 -0.33 -3.14
C LEU A 34 -4.88 -1.02 -2.85
N ILE A 35 -3.95 -0.27 -2.27
CA ILE A 35 -2.65 -0.77 -1.83
C ILE A 35 -2.72 -1.13 -0.35
N GLY A 36 -2.57 -2.41 -0.03
CA GLY A 36 -2.34 -2.85 1.35
C GLY A 36 -0.97 -2.38 1.84
N LEU A 37 -0.95 -1.46 2.80
CA LEU A 37 0.27 -0.81 3.28
C LEU A 37 0.60 -1.29 4.70
N SER A 38 1.60 -2.18 4.81
CA SER A 38 2.03 -2.74 6.10
C SER A 38 3.07 -1.90 6.82
N GLY A 39 3.63 -0.87 6.16
CA GLY A 39 4.77 -0.10 6.63
C GLY A 39 6.13 -0.77 6.38
N GLY A 40 6.15 -1.99 5.85
CA GLY A 40 7.37 -2.63 5.38
C GLY A 40 7.89 -2.01 4.09
N LYS A 41 9.22 -2.08 3.88
CA LYS A 41 9.91 -1.53 2.70
C LYS A 41 9.28 -1.93 1.36
N ASP A 42 8.77 -3.14 1.26
CA ASP A 42 8.22 -3.67 0.01
C ASP A 42 6.87 -3.00 -0.32
N SER A 43 6.00 -2.83 0.68
CA SER A 43 4.72 -2.14 0.50
C SER A 43 4.91 -0.63 0.23
N LEU A 44 5.91 -0.01 0.87
CA LEU A 44 6.29 1.39 0.62
C LEU A 44 6.85 1.57 -0.79
N LEU A 45 7.77 0.69 -1.22
CA LEU A 45 8.32 0.69 -2.57
C LEU A 45 7.23 0.47 -3.61
N LEU A 46 6.27 -0.42 -3.35
CA LEU A 46 5.13 -0.65 -4.23
C LEU A 46 4.29 0.63 -4.37
N ALA A 47 3.92 1.28 -3.26
CA ALA A 47 3.17 2.54 -3.30
C ALA A 47 3.92 3.63 -4.07
N LEU A 48 5.23 3.78 -3.85
CA LEU A 48 6.08 4.72 -4.58
C LEU A 48 6.10 4.41 -6.09
N ALA A 49 6.30 3.14 -6.45
CA ALA A 49 6.35 2.71 -7.84
C ALA A 49 5.01 2.91 -8.56
N MET A 50 3.90 2.61 -7.88
CA MET A 50 2.54 2.79 -8.41
C MET A 50 2.20 4.27 -8.58
N ALA A 51 2.57 5.13 -7.63
CA ALA A 51 2.39 6.59 -7.76
C ALA A 51 3.17 7.15 -8.97
N GLY A 52 4.43 6.71 -9.14
CA GLY A 52 5.23 7.07 -10.30
C GLY A 52 4.65 6.51 -11.61
N LEU A 53 4.12 5.29 -11.61
CA LEU A 53 3.46 4.69 -12.77
C LEU A 53 2.20 5.47 -13.16
N ARG A 54 1.34 5.83 -12.19
CA ARG A 54 0.10 6.60 -12.40
C ARG A 54 0.36 7.87 -13.20
N ARG A 55 1.45 8.58 -12.91
CA ARG A 55 1.84 9.81 -13.60
C ARG A 55 2.26 9.63 -15.07
N ARG A 56 2.70 8.43 -15.47
CA ARG A 56 3.30 8.15 -16.79
C ARG A 56 2.51 7.16 -17.62
N SER A 57 1.55 6.47 -17.00
CA SER A 57 0.79 5.41 -17.63
C SER A 57 -0.15 5.98 -18.70
N PRO A 58 -0.22 5.37 -19.90
CA PRO A 58 -1.25 5.70 -20.88
C PRO A 58 -2.63 5.14 -20.49
N VAL A 59 -2.68 4.18 -19.55
CA VAL A 59 -3.92 3.62 -18.99
C VAL A 59 -4.26 4.41 -17.73
N PRO A 60 -5.43 5.09 -17.67
CA PRO A 60 -5.85 5.84 -16.49
C PRO A 60 -6.27 4.90 -15.37
N PHE A 61 -5.84 5.18 -14.14
CA PHE A 61 -6.27 4.49 -12.92
C PHE A 61 -6.09 5.41 -11.70
N SER A 62 -6.75 5.07 -10.61
CA SER A 62 -6.65 5.77 -9.33
C SER A 62 -6.03 4.87 -8.25
N LEU A 63 -5.47 5.49 -7.21
CA LEU A 63 -4.81 4.79 -6.10
C LEU A 63 -5.46 5.20 -4.78
N GLU A 64 -5.58 4.24 -3.88
CA GLU A 64 -5.88 4.43 -2.46
C GLU A 64 -4.96 3.48 -1.66
N ALA A 65 -4.63 3.82 -0.42
CA ALA A 65 -3.84 2.99 0.46
C ALA A 65 -4.61 2.70 1.76
N CYS A 66 -4.48 1.47 2.28
CA CYS A 66 -5.07 1.07 3.54
C CYS A 66 -4.04 0.32 4.40
N CYS A 67 -3.93 0.72 5.66
CA CYS A 67 -3.22 -0.03 6.69
C CYS A 67 -4.22 -0.75 7.60
N VAL A 68 -3.97 -2.01 7.93
CA VAL A 68 -4.72 -2.73 8.96
C VAL A 68 -3.92 -2.68 10.24
N ASP A 69 -4.43 -1.96 11.22
CA ASP A 69 -3.86 -1.92 12.56
C ASP A 69 -4.42 -3.06 13.40
N ILE A 70 -3.58 -4.08 13.60
CA ILE A 70 -3.92 -5.32 14.32
C ILE A 70 -3.88 -5.16 15.85
N THR A 71 -3.42 -4.01 16.35
CA THR A 71 -3.34 -3.71 17.79
C THR A 71 -4.64 -3.15 18.35
N GLY A 72 -5.59 -2.77 17.48
CA GLY A 72 -6.84 -2.13 17.90
C GLY A 72 -6.75 -0.62 18.12
N GLY A 73 -5.65 0.04 17.71
CA GLY A 73 -5.50 1.50 17.74
C GLY A 73 -4.18 2.00 18.32
N GLU A 74 -3.28 1.11 18.72
CA GLU A 74 -2.01 1.44 19.38
C GLU A 74 -0.86 1.67 18.39
N THR A 75 -0.99 1.21 17.14
CA THR A 75 0.03 1.42 16.11
C THR A 75 0.06 2.89 15.68
N ASP A 76 1.23 3.52 15.76
CA ASP A 76 1.45 4.84 15.17
C ASP A 76 1.48 4.76 13.62
N THR A 77 0.42 5.24 12.99
CA THR A 77 0.28 5.28 11.53
C THR A 77 0.63 6.64 10.92
N ALA A 78 1.02 7.64 11.72
CA ALA A 78 1.34 8.98 11.23
C ALA A 78 2.47 9.01 10.17
N PRO A 79 3.52 8.17 10.26
CA PRO A 79 4.53 8.09 9.20
C PRO A 79 3.97 7.60 7.87
N LEU A 80 3.00 6.66 7.89
CA LEU A 80 2.36 6.13 6.69
C LEU A 80 1.44 7.17 6.05
N GLU A 81 0.69 7.89 6.87
CA GLU A 81 -0.15 9.00 6.41
C GLU A 81 0.69 10.09 5.74
N THR A 82 1.80 10.50 6.38
CA THR A 82 2.75 11.48 5.83
C THR A 82 3.34 10.99 4.51
N PHE A 83 3.72 9.72 4.44
CA PHE A 83 4.26 9.10 3.23
C PHE A 83 3.24 9.11 2.08
N CYS A 84 2.01 8.65 2.34
CA CYS A 84 0.93 8.61 1.34
C CYS A 84 0.52 10.02 0.87
N ALA A 85 0.46 10.99 1.78
CA ALA A 85 0.22 12.39 1.43
C ALA A 85 1.31 12.94 0.49
N GLY A 86 2.57 12.57 0.71
CA GLY A 86 3.69 12.93 -0.19
C GLY A 86 3.59 12.31 -1.59
N LEU A 87 2.80 11.25 -1.75
CA LEU A 87 2.55 10.57 -3.03
C LEU A 87 1.21 10.93 -3.68
N ASP A 88 0.41 11.79 -3.04
CA ASP A 88 -0.96 12.10 -3.47
C ASP A 88 -1.79 10.80 -3.60
N ILE A 89 -1.78 10.00 -2.53
CA ILE A 89 -2.56 8.77 -2.37
C ILE A 89 -3.43 8.92 -1.12
N PRO A 90 -4.77 8.90 -1.22
CA PRO A 90 -5.66 8.81 -0.07
C PRO A 90 -5.30 7.61 0.81
N PHE A 91 -5.23 7.83 2.13
CA PHE A 91 -4.82 6.82 3.09
C PHE A 91 -5.92 6.60 4.14
N SER A 92 -6.19 5.35 4.47
CA SER A 92 -7.10 4.99 5.55
C SER A 92 -6.51 3.92 6.45
N VAL A 93 -6.96 3.90 7.70
CA VAL A 93 -6.58 2.89 8.69
C VAL A 93 -7.83 2.09 9.07
N ARG A 94 -7.68 0.77 9.13
CA ARG A 94 -8.70 -0.15 9.65
C ARG A 94 -8.17 -0.74 10.94
N LYS A 95 -8.80 -0.37 12.06
CA LYS A 95 -8.42 -0.83 13.39
C LYS A 95 -9.14 -2.13 13.70
N HIS A 96 -8.40 -3.15 14.09
CA HIS A 96 -8.95 -4.43 14.53
C HIS A 96 -8.11 -4.97 15.69
N PRO A 97 -8.69 -5.35 16.84
CA PRO A 97 -7.93 -5.79 18.02
C PRO A 97 -7.47 -7.26 17.90
N ILE A 98 -6.83 -7.63 16.78
CA ILE A 98 -6.42 -9.01 16.47
C ILE A 98 -5.42 -9.53 17.51
N LEU A 99 -4.45 -8.72 17.93
CA LEU A 99 -3.48 -9.13 18.95
C LEU A 99 -4.17 -9.48 20.28
N GLY A 100 -5.12 -8.65 20.71
CA GLY A 100 -5.92 -8.95 21.92
C GLY A 100 -6.76 -10.21 21.77
N ILE A 101 -7.34 -10.47 20.59
CA ILE A 101 -8.10 -11.70 20.32
C ILE A 101 -7.19 -12.93 20.39
N ILE A 102 -5.99 -12.88 19.81
CA ILE A 102 -5.00 -13.96 19.84
C ILE A 102 -4.64 -14.31 21.29
N GLU A 103 -4.39 -13.30 22.11
CA GLU A 103 -4.04 -13.46 23.52
C GLU A 103 -5.17 -14.11 24.33
N VAL A 104 -6.39 -13.55 24.25
CA VAL A 104 -7.56 -14.05 24.98
C VAL A 104 -7.92 -15.48 24.59
N ARG A 105 -7.81 -15.83 23.30
CA ARG A 105 -8.16 -17.17 22.80
C ARG A 105 -7.04 -18.19 22.97
N LYS A 106 -5.82 -17.77 23.34
CA LYS A 106 -4.61 -18.60 23.28
C LYS A 106 -4.51 -19.29 21.90
N GLU A 107 -4.71 -18.48 20.86
CA GLU A 107 -4.82 -18.97 19.48
C GLU A 107 -3.55 -19.74 19.09
N ARG A 108 -3.72 -20.98 18.62
CA ARG A 108 -2.60 -21.85 18.23
C ARG A 108 -2.02 -21.44 16.88
N SER A 109 -2.81 -20.78 16.04
CA SER A 109 -2.44 -20.37 14.68
C SER A 109 -2.69 -18.87 14.46
N PRO A 110 -1.94 -17.98 15.15
CA PRO A 110 -2.18 -16.54 15.15
C PRO A 110 -2.08 -15.91 13.75
N CYS A 111 -1.14 -16.36 12.92
CA CYS A 111 -1.02 -15.89 11.54
C CYS A 111 -2.20 -16.28 10.67
N SER A 112 -2.77 -17.48 10.88
CA SER A 112 -3.95 -17.91 10.14
C SER A 112 -5.20 -17.13 10.55
N LEU A 113 -5.33 -16.79 11.85
CA LEU A 113 -6.40 -15.92 12.32
C LEU A 113 -6.26 -14.51 11.73
N CYS A 114 -5.04 -13.95 11.71
CA CYS A 114 -4.78 -12.61 11.21
C CYS A 114 -5.01 -12.47 9.69
N ALA A 115 -4.84 -13.54 8.92
CA ALA A 115 -4.94 -13.53 7.47
C ALA A 115 -6.38 -13.79 6.93
N ASN A 116 -7.30 -14.25 7.80
CA ASN A 116 -8.69 -14.57 7.48
C ASN A 116 -9.63 -13.44 7.89
#